data_AF-A0A7J9E6X3-F1
#
_entry.id   AF-A0A7J9E6X3-F1
#
_cell.length_a   1.000
_cell.length_b   1.000
_cell.length_c   1.000
_cell.angle_alpha   90.00
_cell.angle_beta   90.00
_cell.angle_gamma   90.00
#
_symmetry.space_group_name_H-M   'P 1'
#
loop_
_entity.id
_entity.type
_entity.pdbx_description
1 polymer ?
#
loop_
_entity_poly.entity_id
_entity_poly.type
_entity_poly.pdbx_seq_one_letter_code
_entity_poly.pdbx_strand_id
1 'polypeptide(L)'
;CNNIIQEACNKAVKSDSQPKVTFNFCVGSLQKHPKGETARSYDDLAPITLHIMKSAAKHVSFIISKMMKTKNVGIHTRAGLEVCAQLYSLADSDVQRINGYLKAKDYFSAKTGASGLATSRSLVKMCSMRAKRQYRQLQRRTTISVGWQ
;
A
#
# COMPACT_ATOMS: atom_id res chain seq x y z
N CYS A 1 -4.46 30.57 -1.87
CA CYS A 1 -5.30 29.39 -1.53
C CYS A 1 -4.39 28.20 -1.24
N ASN A 2 -4.12 27.90 0.03
CA ASN A 2 -3.40 26.68 0.39
C ASN A 2 -4.36 25.49 0.28
N ASN A 3 -4.08 24.60 -0.67
CA ASN A 3 -4.75 23.32 -0.73
C ASN A 3 -4.25 22.48 0.45
N ILE A 4 -5.14 22.07 1.36
CA ILE A 4 -4.82 21.25 2.54
C ILE A 4 -4.03 19.98 2.16
N ILE A 5 -4.26 19.43 0.96
CA ILE A 5 -3.48 18.31 0.41
C ILE A 5 -2.00 18.69 0.23
N GLN A 6 -1.72 19.86 -0.36
CA GLN A 6 -0.35 20.31 -0.58
C GLN A 6 0.37 20.54 0.75
N GLU A 7 -0.30 21.16 1.73
CA GLU A 7 0.28 21.37 3.07
C GLU A 7 0.58 20.04 3.77
N ALA A 8 -0.41 19.13 3.79
CA ALA A 8 -0.26 17.81 4.37
C ALA A 8 0.89 17.02 3.72
N CYS A 9 0.97 17.03 2.40
CA CYS A 9 2.03 16.35 1.65
C CYS A 9 3.40 16.98 1.87
N ASN A 10 3.50 18.30 1.99
CA ASN A 10 4.76 18.98 2.30
C ASN A 10 5.27 18.58 3.69
N LYS A 11 4.38 18.52 4.69
CA LYS A 11 4.72 18.02 6.04
C LYS A 11 5.14 16.55 6.01
N ALA A 12 4.44 15.71 5.25
CA ALA A 12 4.77 14.28 5.13
C ALA A 12 6.15 14.04 4.49
N VAL A 13 6.53 14.82 3.47
CA VAL A 13 7.82 14.70 2.78
C VAL A 13 8.99 15.10 3.67
N LYS A 14 8.78 16.07 4.57
CA LYS A 14 9.78 16.57 5.51
C LYS A 14 9.87 15.77 6.81
N SER A 15 9.00 14.77 7.00
CA SER A 15 8.99 13.98 8.24
C SER A 15 10.09 12.92 8.22
N ASP A 16 11.05 13.04 9.15
CA ASP A 16 12.11 12.04 9.34
C ASP A 16 11.60 10.74 10.00
N SER A 17 10.42 10.80 10.63
CA SER A 17 9.81 9.68 11.36
C SER A 17 8.99 8.74 10.48
N GLN A 18 8.80 9.09 9.21
CA GLN A 18 7.95 8.37 8.26
C GLN A 18 8.77 7.92 7.04
N PRO A 19 8.42 6.79 6.41
CA PRO A 19 9.11 6.36 5.19
C PRO A 19 8.96 7.42 4.12
N LYS A 20 10.08 7.79 3.47
CA LYS A 20 10.12 8.79 2.40
C LYS A 20 8.98 8.55 1.39
N VAL A 21 8.01 9.46 1.42
CA VAL A 21 6.97 9.62 0.41
C VAL A 21 7.40 10.79 -0.48
N THR A 22 7.20 10.68 -1.78
CA THR A 22 7.47 11.82 -2.66
C THR A 22 6.27 12.74 -2.68
N PHE A 23 6.51 14.05 -2.78
CA PHE A 23 5.44 15.05 -2.81
C PHE A 23 4.42 14.75 -3.91
N ASN A 24 4.88 14.48 -5.13
CA ASN A 24 4.03 14.16 -6.28
C ASN A 24 3.19 12.90 -6.06
N PHE A 25 3.77 11.87 -5.41
CA PHE A 25 3.01 10.66 -5.09
C PHE A 25 1.92 10.95 -4.07
N CYS A 26 2.23 11.71 -3.02
CA CYS A 26 1.25 12.08 -2.00
C CYS A 26 0.09 12.89 -2.58
N VAL A 27 0.41 13.98 -3.29
CA VAL A 27 -0.59 14.87 -3.90
C VAL A 27 -1.42 14.11 -4.93
N GLY A 28 -0.78 13.39 -5.85
CA GLY A 28 -1.48 12.65 -6.90
C GLY A 28 -2.34 11.51 -6.37
N SER A 29 -1.98 10.88 -5.25
CA SER A 29 -2.80 9.84 -4.62
C SER A 29 -4.06 10.42 -3.99
N LEU A 30 -3.93 11.55 -3.29
CA LEU A 30 -5.04 12.22 -2.62
C LEU A 30 -6.00 12.86 -3.63
N GLN A 31 -5.50 13.56 -4.65
CA GLN A 31 -6.33 14.21 -5.67
C GLN A 31 -7.14 13.21 -6.52
N LYS A 32 -6.59 12.01 -6.79
CA LYS A 32 -7.32 10.96 -7.52
C LYS A 32 -8.45 10.33 -6.72
N HIS A 33 -8.52 10.58 -5.41
CA HIS A 33 -9.60 10.05 -4.59
C HIS A 33 -10.84 10.96 -4.73
N PRO A 34 -12.06 10.42 -4.95
CA PRO A 34 -13.26 11.25 -5.16
C PRO A 34 -13.54 12.27 -4.03
N LYS A 35 -13.16 11.93 -2.80
CA LYS A 35 -13.29 12.82 -1.63
C LYS A 35 -12.06 13.71 -1.37
N GLY A 36 -10.99 13.53 -2.13
CA GLY A 36 -9.73 14.25 -1.92
C GLY A 36 -9.86 15.73 -2.25
N GLU A 37 -10.50 16.07 -3.37
CA GLU A 37 -10.72 17.46 -3.79
C GLU A 37 -11.64 18.25 -2.85
N THR A 38 -12.54 17.56 -2.15
CA THR A 38 -13.46 18.17 -1.19
C THR A 38 -12.91 18.28 0.23
N ALA A 39 -11.75 17.69 0.52
CA ALA A 39 -11.17 17.72 1.86
C ALA A 39 -10.81 19.15 2.26
N ARG A 40 -11.21 19.56 3.47
CA ARG A 40 -10.95 20.91 4.01
C ARG A 40 -10.08 20.91 5.27
N SER A 41 -9.92 19.74 5.89
CA SER A 41 -9.19 19.57 7.14
C SER A 41 -8.32 18.32 7.15
N TYR A 42 -7.44 18.20 8.14
CA TYR A 42 -6.68 16.97 8.39
C TYR A 42 -7.59 15.79 8.79
N ASP A 43 -8.71 16.08 9.47
CA ASP A 43 -9.70 15.07 9.85
C ASP A 43 -10.43 14.50 8.62
N ASP A 44 -10.54 15.25 7.52
CA ASP A 44 -11.03 14.73 6.24
C ASP A 44 -9.96 13.88 5.53
N LEU A 45 -8.70 14.34 5.55
CA LEU A 45 -7.60 13.69 4.83
C LEU A 45 -7.17 12.36 5.44
N ALA A 46 -7.19 12.23 6.77
CA ALA A 46 -6.77 11.03 7.46
C ALA A 46 -7.56 9.76 7.04
N PRO A 47 -8.91 9.74 7.09
CA PRO A 47 -9.68 8.58 6.63
C PRO A 47 -9.58 8.34 5.12
N ILE A 48 -9.41 9.39 4.30
CA ILE A 48 -9.14 9.24 2.86
C ILE A 48 -7.83 8.52 2.62
N THR A 49 -6.76 8.91 3.33
CA THR A 49 -5.44 8.31 3.23
C THR A 49 -5.49 6.82 3.61
N LEU A 50 -6.17 6.49 4.72
CA LEU A 50 -6.38 5.10 5.13
C LEU A 50 -7.16 4.30 4.10
N HIS A 51 -8.19 4.89 3.49
CA HIS A 51 -8.95 4.22 2.43
C HIS A 51 -8.08 3.91 1.20
N ILE A 52 -7.24 4.85 0.77
CA ILE A 52 -6.26 4.64 -0.32
C ILE A 52 -5.32 3.48 0.03
N MET A 53 -4.76 3.48 1.25
CA MET A 53 -3.86 2.43 1.72
C MET A 53 -4.54 1.06 1.74
N LYS A 54 -5.79 1.01 2.24
CA LYS A 54 -6.61 -0.21 2.27
C LYS A 54 -6.84 -0.77 0.86
N SER A 55 -7.24 0.10 -0.07
CA SER A 55 -7.48 -0.29 -1.46
C SER A 55 -6.21 -0.84 -2.12
N ALA A 56 -5.07 -0.18 -1.90
CA ALA A 56 -3.78 -0.65 -2.39
C ALA A 56 -3.38 -2.01 -1.79
N ALA A 57 -3.56 -2.19 -0.47
CA ALA A 57 -3.26 -3.45 0.21
C ALA A 57 -4.13 -4.61 -0.33
N LYS A 58 -5.42 -4.38 -0.52
CA LYS A 58 -6.34 -5.35 -1.13
C LYS A 58 -5.96 -5.70 -2.56
N HIS A 59 -5.61 -4.69 -3.37
CA HIS A 59 -5.20 -4.91 -4.75
C HIS A 59 -3.94 -5.79 -4.83
N VAL A 60 -2.94 -5.53 -3.98
CA VAL A 60 -1.74 -6.38 -3.96
C VAL A 60 -2.04 -7.77 -3.41
N SER A 61 -2.87 -7.90 -2.38
CA SER A 61 -3.31 -9.21 -1.85
C SER A 61 -4.01 -10.05 -2.92
N PHE A 62 -4.84 -9.42 -3.75
CA PHE A 62 -5.49 -10.06 -4.89
C PHE A 62 -4.48 -10.53 -5.94
N ILE A 63 -3.49 -9.71 -6.27
CA ILE A 63 -2.41 -10.09 -7.19
C ILE A 63 -1.62 -11.28 -6.63
N ILE A 64 -1.21 -11.23 -5.36
CA ILE A 64 -0.49 -12.33 -4.69
C ILE A 64 -1.31 -13.61 -4.76
N SER A 65 -2.62 -13.55 -4.48
CA SER A 65 -3.54 -14.68 -4.57
C SER A 65 -3.60 -15.27 -5.98
N LYS A 66 -3.60 -14.43 -7.02
CA LYS A 66 -3.50 -14.91 -8.41
C LYS A 66 -2.15 -15.59 -8.68
N MET A 67 -1.04 -15.01 -8.22
CA MET A 67 0.28 -15.61 -8.41
C MET A 67 0.37 -16.98 -7.74
N MET A 68 -0.19 -17.17 -6.55
CA MET A 68 -0.19 -18.46 -5.84
C MET A 68 -0.98 -19.56 -6.56
N LYS A 69 -1.99 -19.19 -7.37
CA LYS A 69 -2.81 -20.10 -8.16
C LYS A 69 -2.16 -20.51 -9.48
N THR A 70 -1.10 -19.83 -9.91
CA THR A 70 -0.37 -20.17 -11.14
C THR A 70 0.31 -21.53 -11.00
N LYS A 71 0.17 -22.39 -12.02
CA LYS A 71 0.90 -23.67 -12.09
C LYS A 71 2.41 -23.40 -12.15
N ASN A 72 3.23 -24.25 -11.54
CA ASN A 72 4.71 -24.18 -11.55
C ASN A 72 5.35 -23.02 -10.75
N VAL A 73 4.68 -22.51 -9.72
CA VAL A 73 5.31 -21.63 -8.73
C VAL A 73 6.21 -22.46 -7.82
N GLY A 74 7.53 -22.24 -7.88
CA GLY A 74 8.50 -22.95 -7.05
C GLY A 74 8.27 -22.74 -5.54
N ILE A 75 8.67 -23.72 -4.72
CA ILE A 75 8.37 -23.78 -3.27
C ILE A 75 8.80 -22.50 -2.54
N HIS A 76 10.04 -22.03 -2.75
CA HIS A 76 10.53 -20.79 -2.13
C HIS A 76 9.76 -19.54 -2.56
N THR A 77 9.22 -19.57 -3.78
CA THR A 77 8.38 -18.48 -4.28
C THR A 77 7.04 -18.48 -3.57
N ARG A 78 6.42 -19.65 -3.45
CA ARG A 78 5.14 -19.82 -2.76
C ARG A 78 5.23 -19.36 -1.31
N ALA A 79 6.25 -19.83 -0.57
CA ALA A 79 6.50 -19.39 0.81
C ALA A 79 6.68 -17.86 0.91
N GLY A 80 7.42 -17.26 -0.03
CA GLY A 80 7.56 -15.81 -0.09
C GLY A 80 6.23 -15.09 -0.33
N LEU A 81 5.39 -15.60 -1.23
CA LEU A 81 4.07 -15.04 -1.51
C LEU A 81 3.10 -15.17 -0.32
N GLU A 82 3.16 -16.29 0.42
CA GLU A 82 2.37 -16.50 1.63
C GLU A 82 2.73 -15.49 2.73
N VAL A 83 4.02 -15.29 2.99
CA VAL A 83 4.48 -14.24 3.92
C VAL A 83 3.98 -12.87 3.48
N CYS A 84 4.03 -12.57 2.19
CA CYS A 84 3.49 -11.31 1.67
C CYS A 84 1.98 -11.19 1.87
N ALA A 85 1.21 -12.26 1.63
CA ALA A 85 -0.22 -12.27 1.85
C ALA A 85 -0.57 -12.00 3.33
N GLN A 86 0.17 -12.63 4.25
CA GLN A 86 0.00 -12.40 5.70
C GLN A 86 0.30 -10.95 6.07
N LEU A 87 1.40 -10.37 5.57
CA LEU A 87 1.76 -8.99 5.85
C LEU A 87 0.71 -7.99 5.34
N TYR A 88 0.14 -8.21 4.16
CA TYR A 88 -0.92 -7.33 3.66
C TYR A 88 -2.25 -7.52 4.41
N SER A 89 -2.54 -8.72 4.92
CA SER A 89 -3.69 -8.96 5.81
C SER A 89 -3.55 -8.23 7.16
N LEU A 90 -2.34 -8.28 7.74
CA LEU A 90 -2.00 -7.51 8.94
C LEU A 90 -2.13 -6.01 8.69
N ALA A 91 -1.63 -5.53 7.55
CA ALA A 91 -1.77 -4.13 7.16
C ALA A 91 -3.25 -3.70 7.01
N ASP A 92 -4.13 -4.54 6.47
CA ASP A 92 -5.57 -4.24 6.42
C ASP A 92 -6.16 -4.12 7.83
N SER A 93 -5.80 -5.03 8.73
CA SER A 93 -6.23 -5.02 10.13
C SER A 93 -5.74 -3.76 10.87
N ASP A 94 -4.49 -3.38 10.66
CA ASP A 94 -3.91 -2.15 11.22
C ASP A 94 -4.62 -0.90 10.71
N VAL A 95 -4.90 -0.83 9.40
CA VAL A 95 -5.67 0.29 8.82
C VAL A 95 -7.06 0.40 9.46
N GLN A 96 -7.74 -0.73 9.70
CA GLN A 96 -9.05 -0.73 10.37
C GLN A 96 -8.95 -0.23 11.80
N ARG A 97 -7.92 -0.67 12.54
CA ARG A 97 -7.66 -0.23 13.92
C ARG A 97 -7.35 1.27 14.00
N ILE A 98 -6.48 1.78 13.13
CA ILE A 98 -6.15 3.21 13.06
C ILE A 98 -7.41 4.03 12.74
N ASN A 99 -8.26 3.54 11.83
CA ASN A 99 -9.53 4.21 11.53
C ASN A 99 -10.48 4.24 12.75
N GLY A 100 -10.46 3.21 13.60
CA GLY A 100 -11.16 3.20 14.89
C GLY A 100 -10.66 4.29 15.83
N TYR A 101 -9.34 4.42 15.96
CA TYR A 101 -8.73 5.49 16.77
C TYR A 101 -9.07 6.89 16.25
N LEU A 102 -9.03 7.10 14.93
CA LEU A 102 -9.43 8.39 14.33
C LEU A 102 -10.90 8.73 14.63
N LYS A 103 -11.82 7.77 14.52
CA LYS A 103 -13.24 7.98 14.86
C LYS A 103 -13.44 8.32 16.34
N ALA A 104 -12.63 7.74 17.22
CA ALA A 104 -12.63 8.05 18.65
C ALA A 104 -11.85 9.34 19.00
N LYS A 105 -11.26 10.03 18.01
CA LYS A 105 -10.34 11.17 18.21
C LYS A 105 -9.11 10.84 19.07
N ASP A 106 -8.75 9.56 19.17
CA ASP A 106 -7.50 9.12 19.78
C ASP A 106 -6.34 9.25 18.78
N TYR A 107 -5.90 10.50 18.60
CA TYR A 107 -4.84 10.83 17.65
C TYR A 107 -3.49 10.26 18.05
N PHE A 108 -3.25 10.02 19.35
CA PHE A 108 -2.01 9.42 19.83
C PHE A 108 -1.90 7.96 19.36
N SER A 109 -2.94 7.15 19.62
CA SER A 109 -2.98 5.76 19.17
C SER A 109 -3.03 5.65 17.65
N ALA A 110 -3.75 6.56 16.98
CA ALA A 110 -3.77 6.63 15.52
C ALA A 110 -2.36 6.89 14.94
N LYS A 111 -1.63 7.86 15.50
CA LYS A 111 -0.25 8.18 15.09
C LYS A 111 0.70 7.01 15.33
N THR A 112 0.63 6.38 16.50
CA THR A 112 1.45 5.22 16.85
C THR A 112 1.17 4.04 15.91
N GLY A 113 -0.11 3.73 15.66
CA GLY A 113 -0.50 2.70 14.70
C GLY A 113 -0.03 2.99 13.27
N ALA A 114 -0.16 4.24 12.81
CA ALA A 114 0.29 4.65 11.48
C ALA A 114 1.82 4.51 11.31
N SER A 115 2.61 4.85 12.34
CA SER A 115 4.06 4.63 12.34
C SER A 115 4.41 3.14 12.27
N GLY A 116 3.71 2.28 13.01
CA GLY A 116 3.90 0.83 12.95
C GLY A 116 3.57 0.24 11.57
N LEU A 117 2.47 0.66 10.96
CA LEU A 117 2.10 0.26 9.59
C LEU A 117 3.15 0.69 8.56
N ALA A 118 3.78 1.84 8.79
CA ALA A 118 4.80 2.40 7.91
C ALA A 118 6.15 1.66 8.02
N THR A 119 6.50 1.06 9.16
CA THR A 119 7.75 0.27 9.30
C THR A 119 7.66 -1.11 8.65
N SER A 120 6.46 -1.70 8.56
CA SER A 120 6.20 -2.92 7.76
C SER A 120 6.55 -2.75 6.27
N ARG A 121 6.78 -1.50 5.81
CA ARG A 121 7.12 -1.14 4.43
C ARG A 121 8.42 -1.77 3.91
N SER A 122 9.40 -2.08 4.76
CA SER A 122 10.61 -2.79 4.33
C SER A 122 10.28 -4.20 3.83
N LEU A 123 9.36 -4.88 4.52
CA LEU A 123 8.87 -6.21 4.15
C LEU A 123 7.93 -6.13 2.93
N VAL A 124 7.07 -5.12 2.88
CA VAL A 124 6.17 -4.87 1.73
C VAL A 124 6.93 -4.49 0.45
N LYS A 125 8.02 -3.72 0.56
CA LYS A 125 8.88 -3.37 -0.58
C LYS A 125 9.62 -4.60 -1.09
N MET A 126 10.14 -5.44 -0.19
CA MET A 126 10.69 -6.75 -0.56
C MET A 126 9.63 -7.61 -1.27
N CYS A 127 8.42 -7.70 -0.73
CA CYS A 127 7.29 -8.40 -1.34
C CYS A 127 6.96 -7.88 -2.75
N SER A 128 6.84 -6.56 -2.90
CA SER A 128 6.54 -5.91 -4.18
C SER A 128 7.64 -6.13 -5.22
N MET A 129 8.92 -6.06 -4.82
CA MET A 129 10.04 -6.30 -5.73
C MET A 129 10.12 -7.77 -6.18
N ARG A 130 9.91 -8.71 -5.26
CA ARG A 130 9.95 -10.15 -5.55
C ARG A 130 8.77 -10.57 -6.43
N ALA A 131 7.56 -10.10 -6.11
CA ALA A 131 6.36 -10.31 -6.91
C ALA A 131 6.50 -9.71 -8.33
N LYS A 132 6.98 -8.45 -8.47
CA LYS A 132 7.20 -7.84 -9.80
C LYS A 132 8.25 -8.58 -10.63
N ARG A 133 9.34 -9.05 -10.01
CA ARG A 133 10.37 -9.84 -10.71
C ARG A 133 9.78 -11.13 -11.25
N GLN A 134 8.96 -11.80 -10.47
CA GLN A 134 8.38 -13.10 -10.83
C GLN A 134 7.21 -12.98 -11.80
N TYR A 135 6.36 -11.97 -11.67
CA TYR A 135 5.34 -11.67 -12.67
C TYR A 135 5.97 -11.43 -14.05
N ARG A 136 7.08 -10.68 -14.11
CA ARG A 136 7.85 -10.50 -15.35
C ARG A 136 8.45 -11.81 -15.88
N GLN A 137 8.92 -12.70 -15.01
CA GLN A 137 9.40 -14.02 -15.44
C GLN A 137 8.28 -14.93 -15.95
N LEU A 138 7.11 -14.90 -15.30
CA LEU A 138 5.91 -15.62 -15.74
C LEU A 138 5.44 -15.12 -17.11
N GLN A 139 5.32 -13.80 -17.27
CA GLN A 139 4.96 -13.17 -18.55
C GLN A 139 5.93 -13.59 -19.66
N ARG A 140 7.26 -13.53 -19.42
CA ARG A 140 8.27 -13.99 -20.39
C ARG A 140 8.15 -15.48 -20.74
N ARG A 141 7.78 -16.35 -19.78
CA ARG A 141 7.56 -17.78 -20.06
C ARG A 141 6.31 -18.04 -20.89
N THR A 142 5.24 -17.26 -20.70
CA THR A 142 4.03 -17.34 -21.53
C THR A 142 4.20 -16.74 -22.93
N THR A 143 5.10 -15.77 -23.12
CA THR A 143 5.41 -15.23 -24.47
C THR A 143 6.29 -16.18 -25.29
N ILE A 144 6.95 -17.16 -24.67
CA ILE A 144 7.79 -18.16 -25.37
C ILE A 144 6.97 -19.38 -25.85
N SER A 145 5.66 -19.42 -25.61
CA SER A 145 4.80 -20.58 -25.97
C SER A 145 3.77 -20.34 -27.08
N VAL A 146 3.95 -19.32 -27.94
CA VAL A 146 3.23 -19.24 -29.23
C VAL A 146 4.25 -19.48 -30.34
N GLY A 147 4.13 -20.65 -30.99
CA GLY A 147 5.06 -21.23 -31.99
C GLY A 147 5.26 -20.41 -33.26
N TRP A 148 5.92 -20.90 -34.32
CA TRP A 148 5.93 -22.27 -34.87
C TRP A 148 7.23 -22.47 -35.71
N GLN A 149 7.87 -23.64 -35.73
CA GLN A 149 7.73 -24.70 -36.77
C GLN A 149 7.13 -24.27 -38.12
#